data_AF-A0A3C1UQD7-F1
#
_entry.id   AF-A0A3C1UQD7-F1
#
_cell.length_a   1.000
_cell.length_b   1.000
_cell.length_c   1.000
_cell.angle_alpha   90.00
_cell.angle_beta   90.00
_cell.angle_gamma   90.00
#
_symmetry.space_group_name_H-M   'P 1'
#
loop_
_entity.id
_entity.type
_entity.pdbx_description
1 polymer ?
#
loop_
_entity_poly.entity_id
_entity_poly.type
_entity_poly.pdbx_seq_one_letter_code
_entity_poly.pdbx_strand_id
1 'polypeptide(L)'
;ILIEPDRGTTVLIGSLAGALLLLAGSRWSGFLLLVGVGVVALTVIFATQENPGNRLMAWLDPEKHKQGHAYQIWQSLLAFGSGGLDGLGLGNGRLKINYLPERQTDFIFAVIGEELGMFCSIGVICVFAVLVACGLYIAWNARDRFGFLAASGITL
;
A
#
# COMPACT_ATOMS: atom_id res chain seq x y z
N ILE A 1 -9.48 12.37 11.84
CA ILE A 1 -8.56 11.95 10.76
C ILE A 1 -8.02 13.14 9.95
N LEU A 2 -8.83 13.93 9.23
CA LEU A 2 -8.33 15.08 8.47
C LEU A 2 -7.74 16.21 9.34
N ILE A 3 -8.27 16.37 10.57
CA ILE A 3 -7.77 17.29 11.61
C ILE A 3 -6.49 16.75 12.29
N GLU A 4 -6.24 15.44 12.20
CA GLU A 4 -5.13 14.74 12.87
C GLU A 4 -3.98 14.41 11.90
N PRO A 5 -3.83 15.23 10.84
CA PRO A 5 -3.16 14.94 9.56
C PRO A 5 -2.94 13.48 9.08
N ASP A 6 -3.77 12.50 9.42
CA ASP A 6 -3.63 11.12 8.96
C ASP A 6 -4.16 10.92 7.52
N ARG A 7 -3.34 11.36 6.56
CA ARG A 7 -3.67 11.32 5.13
C ARG A 7 -3.74 9.90 4.57
N GLY A 8 -2.92 8.98 5.09
CA GLY A 8 -2.91 7.57 4.67
C GLY A 8 -4.23 6.87 4.98
N THR A 9 -4.66 6.95 6.24
CA THR A 9 -5.92 6.37 6.70
C THR A 9 -7.14 6.96 5.98
N THR A 10 -7.11 8.26 5.67
CA THR A 10 -8.18 8.92 4.90
C THR A 10 -8.32 8.35 3.49
N VAL A 11 -7.20 8.13 2.80
CA VAL A 11 -7.19 7.52 1.46
C VAL A 11 -7.64 6.06 1.52
N LEU A 12 -7.16 5.30 2.51
CA LEU A 12 -7.55 3.89 2.70
C LEU A 12 -9.06 3.75 2.90
N ILE A 13 -9.64 4.47 3.87
CA ILE A 13 -11.08 4.42 4.14
C ILE A 13 -11.90 4.90 2.93
N GLY A 14 -11.44 5.96 2.24
CA GLY A 14 -12.08 6.45 1.02
C GLY A 14 -12.07 5.41 -0.11
N SER A 15 -10.95 4.72 -0.31
CA SER A 15 -10.81 3.67 -1.32
C SER A 15 -11.66 2.44 -0.98
N LEU A 16 -11.70 2.02 0.28
CA LEU A 16 -12.52 0.92 0.77
C LEU A 16 -14.01 1.21 0.59
N ALA A 17 -14.45 2.42 1.00
CA ALA A 17 -15.83 2.85 0.81
C ALA A 17 -16.21 2.90 -0.68
N GLY A 18 -15.31 3.36 -1.54
CA GLY A 18 -15.49 3.34 -2.99
C GLY A 18 -15.63 1.92 -3.55
N ALA A 19 -14.76 1.00 -3.15
CA ALA A 19 -14.81 -0.40 -3.56
C ALA A 19 -16.12 -1.08 -3.11
N LEU A 20 -16.56 -0.82 -1.88
CA LEU A 20 -17.85 -1.33 -1.38
C LEU A 20 -19.05 -0.75 -2.13
N LEU A 21 -19.03 0.53 -2.50
CA LEU A 21 -20.09 1.15 -3.30
C LEU A 21 -20.17 0.56 -4.72
N LEU A 22 -19.03 0.18 -5.32
CA LEU A 22 -18.99 -0.55 -6.58
C LEU A 22 -19.62 -1.94 -6.43
N LEU A 23 -19.21 -2.69 -5.40
CA LEU A 23 -19.74 -4.03 -5.12
C LEU A 23 -21.23 -4.02 -4.77
N ALA A 24 -21.73 -2.95 -4.16
CA ALA A 24 -23.15 -2.75 -3.86
C ALA A 24 -24.03 -2.47 -5.11
N GLY A 25 -23.42 -2.27 -6.28
CA GLY A 25 -24.13 -1.95 -7.53
C GLY A 25 -24.64 -0.51 -7.60
N SER A 26 -23.93 0.44 -6.98
CA SER A 26 -24.29 1.87 -7.04
C SER A 26 -24.28 2.38 -8.48
N ARG A 27 -25.11 3.39 -8.78
CA ARG A 27 -25.21 3.98 -10.12
C ARG A 27 -23.83 4.52 -10.52
N TRP A 28 -23.32 4.09 -11.67
CA TRP A 28 -22.02 4.49 -12.22
C TRP A 28 -21.82 6.02 -12.25
N SER A 29 -22.90 6.78 -12.46
CA SER A 29 -22.89 8.25 -12.43
C SER A 29 -22.57 8.83 -11.04
N GLY A 30 -23.11 8.26 -9.97
CA GLY A 30 -22.84 8.67 -8.59
C GLY A 30 -21.44 8.24 -8.13
N PHE A 31 -21.00 7.06 -8.55
CA PHE A 31 -19.66 6.56 -8.26
C PHE A 31 -18.57 7.41 -8.94
N LEU A 32 -18.70 7.69 -10.24
CA LEU A 32 -17.73 8.52 -10.97
C LEU A 32 -17.65 9.95 -10.41
N LEU A 33 -18.78 10.50 -9.96
CA LEU A 33 -18.81 11.81 -9.30
C LEU A 33 -18.07 11.77 -7.95
N LEU A 34 -18.29 10.73 -7.13
CA LEU A 34 -17.59 10.54 -5.86
C LEU A 34 -16.07 10.37 -6.04
N VAL A 35 -15.66 9.56 -7.02
CA VAL A 35 -14.23 9.38 -7.37
C VAL A 35 -13.64 10.71 -7.87
N GLY A 36 -14.36 11.42 -8.74
CA GLY A 36 -13.93 12.73 -9.23
C GLY A 36 -13.74 13.75 -8.11
N VAL A 37 -14.71 13.85 -7.19
CA VAL A 37 -14.62 14.72 -6.00
C VAL A 37 -13.47 14.29 -5.09
N GLY A 38 -13.26 12.99 -4.90
CA GLY A 38 -12.14 12.46 -4.11
C GLY A 38 -10.78 12.81 -4.70
N VAL A 39 -10.61 12.65 -6.01
CA VAL A 39 -9.38 13.03 -6.72
C VAL A 39 -9.14 14.53 -6.63
N VAL A 40 -10.17 15.36 -6.84
CA VAL A 40 -10.06 16.83 -6.72
C VAL A 40 -9.74 17.26 -5.29
N ALA A 41 -10.36 16.65 -4.28
CA ALA A 41 -10.06 16.93 -2.88
C ALA A 41 -8.60 16.57 -2.55
N LEU A 42 -8.10 15.43 -3.05
CA LEU A 42 -6.71 15.04 -2.89
C LEU A 42 -5.77 16.05 -3.58
N THR A 43 -6.02 16.43 -4.83
CA THR A 43 -5.16 17.40 -5.55
C THR A 43 -5.12 18.76 -4.85
N VAL A 44 -6.24 19.24 -4.30
CA VAL A 44 -6.29 20.48 -3.52
C VAL A 44 -5.53 20.36 -2.18
N ILE A 45 -5.63 19.22 -1.49
CA ILE A 45 -4.88 18.96 -0.24
C ILE A 45 -3.38 18.82 -0.49
N PHE A 46 -2.98 18.30 -1.66
CA PHE A 46 -1.58 18.27 -2.06
C PHE A 46 -1.08 19.66 -2.48
N ALA A 47 -1.88 20.43 -3.23
CA ALA A 47 -1.51 21.77 -3.71
C ALA A 47 -1.38 22.83 -2.61
N THR A 48 -2.08 22.67 -1.48
CA THR A 48 -2.01 23.57 -0.32
C THR A 48 -0.82 23.33 0.60
N GLN A 49 0.04 22.34 0.30
CA GLN A 49 1.30 22.18 1.03
C GLN A 49 2.36 23.18 0.57
N GLU A 50 3.25 23.59 1.47
CA GLU A 50 4.33 24.53 1.15
C GLU A 50 5.47 23.88 0.33
N ASN A 51 5.39 22.57 0.05
CA ASN A 51 6.27 21.84 -0.87
C ASN A 51 5.56 20.62 -1.54
N PRO A 52 4.52 20.83 -2.39
CA PRO A 52 3.74 19.75 -3.01
C PRO A 52 4.57 18.89 -3.96
N GLY A 53 5.52 19.53 -4.65
CA GLY A 53 6.34 18.89 -5.68
C GLY A 53 7.28 17.83 -5.14
N ASN A 54 7.81 18.00 -3.92
CA ASN A 54 8.92 17.18 -3.46
C ASN A 54 8.52 15.75 -3.08
N ARG A 55 7.27 15.49 -2.67
CA ARG A 55 6.80 14.11 -2.37
C ARG A 55 6.31 13.39 -3.62
N LEU A 56 5.57 14.06 -4.50
CA LEU A 56 5.11 13.45 -5.76
C LEU A 56 6.29 13.20 -6.71
N MET A 57 7.21 14.17 -6.84
CA MET A 57 8.44 13.99 -7.63
C MET A 57 9.40 12.99 -7.00
N ALA A 58 9.45 12.88 -5.67
CA ALA A 58 10.17 11.81 -4.98
C ALA A 58 9.59 10.40 -5.26
N TRP A 59 8.27 10.28 -5.45
CA TRP A 59 7.63 9.02 -5.81
C TRP A 59 7.80 8.66 -7.29
N LEU A 60 7.68 9.65 -8.20
CA LEU A 60 7.87 9.44 -9.63
C LEU A 60 9.32 9.24 -10.03
N ASP A 61 10.26 9.95 -9.39
CA ASP A 61 11.69 9.90 -9.69
C ASP A 61 12.50 9.83 -8.37
N PRO A 62 12.44 8.69 -7.67
CA PRO A 62 13.11 8.49 -6.38
C PRO A 62 14.63 8.51 -6.52
N GLU A 63 15.15 8.27 -7.72
CA GLU A 63 16.58 8.25 -7.99
C GLU A 63 17.22 9.65 -7.88
N LYS A 64 16.49 10.71 -8.24
CA LYS A 64 16.97 12.10 -8.14
C LYS A 64 16.84 12.70 -6.74
N HIS A 65 15.95 12.17 -5.90
CA HIS A 65 15.62 12.73 -4.58
C HIS A 65 16.18 11.89 -3.41
N LYS A 66 17.28 11.16 -3.66
CA LYS A 66 17.98 10.23 -2.74
C LYS A 66 18.34 10.79 -1.35
N GLN A 67 18.30 12.10 -1.10
CA GLN A 67 18.76 12.70 0.18
C GLN A 67 17.62 13.31 1.03
N GLY A 68 16.37 13.26 0.56
CA GLY A 68 15.22 13.91 1.22
C GLY A 68 14.10 12.93 1.58
N HIS A 69 12.86 13.33 1.30
CA HIS A 69 11.66 12.57 1.65
C HIS A 69 11.52 11.19 0.97
N ALA A 70 12.31 10.92 -0.08
CA ALA A 70 12.33 9.64 -0.81
C ALA A 70 13.30 8.62 -0.21
N TYR A 71 14.14 9.02 0.76
CA TYR A 71 15.27 8.22 1.19
C TYR A 71 14.86 6.85 1.73
N GLN A 72 13.82 6.79 2.56
CA GLN A 72 13.31 5.55 3.13
C GLN A 72 12.76 4.60 2.06
N ILE A 73 12.02 5.14 1.08
CA ILE A 73 11.47 4.36 -0.05
C ILE A 73 12.59 3.84 -0.95
N TRP A 74 13.59 4.68 -1.22
CA TRP A 74 14.73 4.27 -2.04
C TRP A 74 15.59 3.20 -1.36
N GLN A 75 15.84 3.34 -0.06
CA GLN A 75 16.59 2.34 0.71
C GLN A 75 15.82 1.02 0.83
N SER A 76 14.50 1.04 0.97
CA SER A 76 13.71 -0.20 1.01
C SER A 76 13.71 -0.92 -0.34
N LEU A 77 13.66 -0.17 -1.45
CA LEU A 77 13.77 -0.75 -2.79
C LEU A 77 15.16 -1.37 -3.05
N LEU A 78 16.21 -0.70 -2.59
CA LEU A 78 17.59 -1.21 -2.67
C LEU A 78 17.78 -2.47 -1.81
N ALA A 79 17.21 -2.51 -0.60
CA ALA A 79 17.26 -3.67 0.29
C ALA A 79 16.59 -4.88 -0.35
N PHE A 80 15.40 -4.66 -0.92
CA PHE A 80 14.70 -5.72 -1.64
C PHE A 80 15.51 -6.22 -2.85
N GLY A 81 16.16 -5.31 -3.59
CA GLY A 81 16.99 -5.66 -4.74
C GLY A 81 18.31 -6.36 -4.41
N SER A 82 18.89 -6.11 -3.23
CA SER A 82 20.19 -6.69 -2.83
C SER A 82 20.11 -8.16 -2.40
N GLY A 83 18.90 -8.68 -2.11
CA GLY A 83 18.70 -10.07 -1.67
C GLY A 83 18.91 -11.13 -2.75
N GLY A 84 18.85 -10.78 -4.04
CA GLY A 84 18.99 -11.76 -5.13
C GLY A 84 17.92 -12.87 -5.10
N LEU A 85 18.23 -14.03 -5.66
CA LEU A 85 17.28 -15.15 -5.76
C LEU A 85 17.12 -15.92 -4.43
N ASP A 86 18.23 -16.21 -3.76
CA ASP A 86 18.29 -17.07 -2.56
C ASP A 86 18.44 -16.31 -1.23
N GLY A 87 18.60 -14.98 -1.27
CA GLY A 87 18.77 -14.15 -0.09
C GLY A 87 20.23 -14.03 0.36
N LEU A 88 20.49 -13.05 1.23
CA LEU A 88 21.80 -12.88 1.89
C LEU A 88 21.96 -13.77 3.14
N GLY A 89 20.90 -14.47 3.54
CA GLY A 89 20.82 -15.28 4.75
C GLY A 89 20.17 -14.53 5.92
N LEU A 90 19.42 -15.26 6.76
CA LEU A 90 18.72 -14.72 7.91
C LEU A 90 19.68 -13.97 8.84
N GLY A 91 19.37 -12.71 9.13
CA GLY A 91 20.19 -11.85 9.98
C GLY A 91 21.43 -11.21 9.31
N ASN A 92 21.74 -11.54 8.05
CA ASN A 92 22.82 -10.90 7.27
C ASN A 92 22.37 -9.67 6.48
N GLY A 93 21.11 -9.20 6.66
CA GLY A 93 20.62 -7.99 6.02
C GLY A 93 21.52 -6.80 6.34
N ARG A 94 22.16 -6.21 5.31
CA ARG A 94 23.11 -5.11 5.49
C ARG A 94 22.40 -3.78 5.61
N LEU A 95 21.27 -3.63 4.92
CA LEU A 95 20.46 -2.44 5.06
C LEU A 95 19.79 -2.36 6.43
N LYS A 96 19.62 -3.49 7.16
CA LYS A 96 19.15 -3.64 8.56
C LYS A 96 19.96 -2.86 9.62
N ILE A 97 21.22 -2.49 9.34
CA ILE A 97 22.12 -2.01 10.40
C ILE A 97 22.34 -0.48 10.32
N ASN A 98 22.31 0.13 9.14
CA ASN A 98 22.79 1.52 9.00
C ASN A 98 21.77 2.60 8.57
N TYR A 99 20.64 2.26 7.91
CA TYR A 99 19.93 3.30 7.12
C TYR A 99 18.40 3.42 7.23
N LEU A 100 17.70 2.64 8.07
CA LEU A 100 16.26 2.81 8.30
C LEU A 100 15.97 2.98 9.81
N PRO A 101 15.47 4.14 10.28
CA PRO A 101 15.07 4.31 11.68
C PRO A 101 13.75 3.60 12.03
N GLU A 102 12.85 3.34 11.06
CA GLU A 102 11.51 2.77 11.27
C GLU A 102 11.31 1.45 10.50
N ARG A 103 12.09 0.43 10.88
CA ARG A 103 12.18 -0.86 10.13
C ARG A 103 11.03 -1.82 10.40
N GLN A 104 10.40 -1.73 11.56
CA GLN A 104 9.58 -2.83 12.09
C GLN A 104 8.11 -2.78 11.66
N THR A 105 7.60 -1.62 11.23
CA THR A 105 6.17 -1.47 10.90
C THR A 105 5.91 -1.51 9.39
N ASP A 106 6.62 -0.71 8.59
CA ASP A 106 6.22 -0.48 7.19
C ASP A 106 7.13 -1.14 6.14
N PHE A 107 8.34 -1.58 6.51
CA PHE A 107 9.34 -2.09 5.57
C PHE A 107 9.76 -3.54 5.79
N ILE A 108 8.97 -4.33 6.52
CA ILE A 108 9.27 -5.73 6.81
C ILE A 108 9.41 -6.58 5.54
N PHE A 109 8.63 -6.28 4.49
CA PHE A 109 8.70 -6.99 3.23
C PHE A 109 10.03 -6.79 2.50
N ALA A 110 10.62 -5.59 2.58
CA ALA A 110 11.94 -5.31 2.01
C ALA A 110 13.03 -6.12 2.72
N VAL A 111 12.93 -6.27 4.04
CA VAL A 111 13.86 -7.09 4.85
C VAL A 111 13.72 -8.58 4.50
N ILE A 112 12.49 -9.07 4.33
CA ILE A 112 12.24 -10.45 3.88
C ILE A 112 12.89 -10.70 2.52
N GLY A 113 12.75 -9.77 1.57
CA GLY A 113 13.40 -9.89 0.26
C GLY A 113 14.93 -9.86 0.35
N GLU A 114 15.49 -9.01 1.21
CA GLU A 114 16.94 -8.92 1.44
C GLU A 114 17.52 -10.22 2.04
N GLU A 115 16.88 -10.74 3.09
CA GLU A 115 17.40 -11.87 3.87
C GLU A 115 17.06 -13.24 3.26
N LEU A 116 15.84 -13.41 2.74
CA LEU A 116 15.29 -14.70 2.29
C LEU A 116 15.18 -14.81 0.76
N GLY A 117 15.44 -13.72 0.03
CA GLY A 117 15.49 -13.71 -1.42
C GLY A 117 14.13 -13.73 -2.12
N MET A 118 14.17 -13.70 -3.45
CA MET A 118 13.01 -13.59 -4.32
C MET A 118 12.01 -14.73 -4.13
N PHE A 119 12.45 -15.98 -3.95
CA PHE A 119 11.55 -17.12 -3.82
C PHE A 119 10.65 -17.02 -2.59
N CYS A 120 11.21 -16.60 -1.45
CA CYS A 120 10.44 -16.40 -0.24
C CYS A 120 9.48 -15.21 -0.39
N SER A 121 9.93 -14.11 -0.97
CA SER A 121 9.07 -12.95 -1.25
C SER A 121 7.88 -13.29 -2.13
N ILE A 122 8.08 -14.08 -3.19
CA ILE A 122 6.99 -14.59 -4.04
C ILE A 122 6.07 -15.49 -3.22
N GLY A 123 6.60 -16.38 -2.40
CA GLY A 123 5.81 -17.22 -1.50
C GLY A 123 4.91 -16.41 -0.58
N VAL A 124 5.42 -15.35 0.04
CA VAL A 124 4.64 -14.43 0.88
C VAL A 124 3.51 -13.78 0.08
N ILE A 125 3.81 -13.25 -1.11
CA ILE A 125 2.79 -12.68 -2.00
C ILE A 125 1.72 -13.72 -2.35
N CYS A 126 2.12 -14.95 -2.67
CA CYS A 126 1.18 -16.04 -2.97
C CYS A 126 0.28 -16.36 -1.78
N VAL A 127 0.80 -16.38 -0.55
CA VAL A 127 0.00 -16.62 0.67
C VAL A 127 -1.03 -15.51 0.86
N PHE A 128 -0.63 -14.24 0.72
CA PHE A 128 -1.57 -13.12 0.78
C PHE A 128 -2.62 -13.18 -0.34
N ALA A 129 -2.22 -13.55 -1.56
CA ALA A 129 -3.15 -13.72 -2.68
C ALA A 129 -4.17 -14.85 -2.43
N VAL A 130 -3.73 -15.97 -1.85
CA VAL A 130 -4.62 -17.07 -1.45
C VAL A 130 -5.59 -16.62 -0.35
N LEU A 131 -5.11 -15.84 0.62
CA LEU A 131 -5.95 -15.29 1.69
C LEU A 131 -7.06 -14.40 1.10
N VAL A 132 -6.70 -13.49 0.20
CA VAL A 132 -7.67 -12.63 -0.50
C VAL A 132 -8.64 -13.46 -1.35
N ALA A 133 -8.15 -14.46 -2.09
CA ALA A 133 -8.99 -15.34 -2.88
C ALA A 133 -10.00 -16.12 -2.02
N CYS A 134 -9.57 -16.61 -0.85
CA CYS A 134 -10.44 -17.25 0.12
C CYS A 134 -11.51 -16.29 0.67
N GLY A 135 -11.12 -15.06 1.02
CA GLY A 135 -12.05 -14.04 1.50
C GLY A 135 -13.10 -13.68 0.45
N LEU A 136 -12.69 -13.51 -0.81
CA LEU A 136 -13.61 -13.28 -1.93
C LEU A 136 -14.51 -14.48 -2.21
N TYR A 137 -14.00 -15.71 -2.08
CA TYR A 137 -14.80 -16.92 -2.23
C TYR A 137 -15.88 -17.03 -1.14
N ILE A 138 -15.53 -16.72 0.11
CA ILE A 138 -16.49 -16.67 1.23
C ILE A 138 -17.53 -15.58 0.99
N ALA A 139 -17.09 -14.40 0.54
CA ALA A 139 -17.99 -13.30 0.22
C ALA A 139 -19.00 -13.73 -0.85
N TRP A 140 -18.55 -14.34 -1.95
CA TRP A 140 -19.41 -14.81 -3.04
C TRP A 140 -20.44 -15.85 -2.58
N ASN A 141 -20.06 -16.72 -1.64
CA ASN A 141 -20.94 -17.77 -1.12
C ASN A 141 -21.90 -17.29 -0.01
N ALA A 142 -21.85 -16.02 0.38
CA ALA A 142 -22.76 -15.46 1.36
C ALA A 142 -24.21 -15.43 0.83
N ARG A 143 -25.16 -15.92 1.65
CA ARG A 143 -26.60 -15.94 1.28
C ARG A 143 -27.25 -14.56 1.33
N ASP A 144 -26.70 -13.65 2.12
CA ASP A 144 -27.23 -12.32 2.36
C ASP A 144 -26.34 -11.23 1.75
N ARG A 145 -26.98 -10.17 1.24
CA ARG A 145 -26.27 -9.02 0.66
C ARG A 145 -25.38 -8.32 1.68
N PHE A 146 -25.81 -8.30 2.94
CA PHE A 146 -25.02 -7.74 4.03
C PHE A 146 -23.74 -8.56 4.26
N GLY A 147 -23.84 -9.89 4.35
CA GLY A 147 -22.70 -10.81 4.44
C GLY A 147 -21.74 -10.70 3.26
N PHE A 148 -22.24 -10.55 2.03
CA PHE A 148 -21.39 -10.30 0.85
C PHE A 148 -20.61 -8.99 0.98
N LEU A 149 -21.26 -7.88 1.36
CA LEU A 149 -20.59 -6.58 1.53
C LEU A 149 -19.61 -6.59 2.71
N ALA A 150 -19.98 -7.20 3.84
CA ALA A 150 -19.14 -7.26 5.03
C ALA A 150 -17.89 -8.13 4.80
N ALA A 151 -18.06 -9.32 4.23
CA ALA A 151 -16.93 -10.20 3.90
C ALA A 151 -16.01 -9.56 2.85
N SER A 152 -16.58 -8.89 1.84
CA SER A 152 -15.78 -8.16 0.85
C SER A 152 -15.01 -7.01 1.48
N GLY A 153 -15.64 -6.23 2.37
CA GLY A 153 -14.99 -5.11 3.06
C GLY A 153 -13.93 -5.51 4.09
N ILE A 154 -13.99 -6.73 4.63
CA ILE A 154 -12.95 -7.27 5.52
C ILE A 154 -11.76 -7.82 4.71
N THR A 155 -12.01 -8.30 3.49
CA THR A 155 -10.99 -8.92 2.64
C THR A 155 -10.14 -7.89 1.90
N LEU A 156 -10.70 -6.71 1.62
CA LEU A 156 -10.15 -5.65 0.77
C LEU A 156 -9.41 -4.60 1.60
#